data_AF-E2PUQ2-F1
#
_entry.id   AF-E2PUQ2-F1
#
_cell.length_a   1.000
_cell.length_b   1.000
_cell.length_c   1.000
_cell.angle_alpha   90.00
_cell.angle_beta   90.00
_cell.angle_gamma   90.00
#
_symmetry.space_group_name_H-M   'P 1'
#
loop_
_entity.id
_entity.type
_entity.pdbx_description
1 polymer ?
#
loop_
_entity_poly.entity_id
_entity_poly.type
_entity_poly.pdbx_seq_one_letter_code
_entity_poly.pdbx_strand_id
1 'polypeptide(L)'
;MREWYFTLHLQEPLTPEQSDFLAGLERFHDGQIGLVESPGHAEFSCLFEAETLTEAIAEALERFDDFPGVLVRSVEIDHFALRENDMATPAVVPAPQ
;
A
#
# COMPACT_ATOMS: atom_id res chain seq x y z
N MET A 1 10.47 9.80 14.11
CA MET A 1 9.62 9.13 13.11
C MET A 1 8.93 7.95 13.78
N ARG A 2 7.82 7.49 13.24
CA ARG A 2 7.07 6.31 13.71
C ARG A 2 6.73 5.42 12.52
N GLU A 3 6.53 4.14 12.78
CA GLU A 3 6.04 3.22 11.76
C GLU A 3 4.54 3.43 11.53
N TRP A 4 4.16 3.41 10.26
CA TRP A 4 2.78 3.51 9.79
C TRP A 4 2.43 2.25 9.02
N TYR A 5 1.36 1.60 9.44
CA TYR A 5 0.81 0.43 8.76
C TYR A 5 -0.49 0.81 8.05
N PHE A 6 -0.61 0.53 6.75
CA PHE A 6 -1.81 0.83 5.97
C PHE A 6 -1.91 -0.07 4.74
N THR A 7 -3.09 -0.14 4.14
CA THR A 7 -3.34 -0.94 2.94
C THR A 7 -3.67 -0.04 1.77
N LEU A 8 -3.03 -0.29 0.63
CA LEU A 8 -3.36 0.33 -0.66
C LEU A 8 -4.23 -0.63 -1.47
N HIS A 9 -5.47 -0.23 -1.75
CA HIS A 9 -6.36 -1.01 -2.61
C HIS A 9 -6.22 -0.57 -4.05
N LEU A 10 -6.09 -1.54 -4.95
CA LEU A 10 -6.03 -1.26 -6.37
C LEU A 10 -7.42 -1.05 -6.96
N GLN A 11 -7.47 -0.29 -8.05
CA GLN A 11 -8.70 -0.07 -8.81
C GLN A 11 -9.11 -1.33 -9.60
N GLU A 12 -8.12 -2.05 -10.15
CA GLU A 12 -8.30 -3.29 -10.90
C GLU A 12 -7.34 -4.36 -10.36
N PRO A 13 -7.69 -5.65 -10.48
CA PRO A 13 -6.75 -6.73 -10.21
C PRO A 13 -5.51 -6.61 -11.11
N LEU A 14 -4.37 -7.06 -10.62
CA LEU A 14 -3.14 -7.10 -11.41
C LEU A 14 -3.29 -8.07 -12.58
N THR A 15 -2.75 -7.70 -13.75
CA THR A 15 -2.53 -8.68 -14.81
C THR A 15 -1.41 -9.66 -14.41
N PRO A 16 -1.34 -10.85 -15.03
CA PRO A 16 -0.23 -11.76 -14.81
C PRO A 16 1.14 -11.12 -15.06
N GLU A 17 1.27 -10.29 -16.11
CA GLU A 17 2.54 -9.60 -16.37
C GLU A 17 2.91 -8.58 -15.29
N GLN A 18 1.91 -7.90 -14.72
CA GLN A 18 2.09 -6.98 -13.61
C GLN A 18 2.51 -7.69 -12.33
N SER A 19 1.85 -8.81 -11.98
CA SER A 19 2.22 -9.62 -10.81
C SER A 19 3.64 -10.19 -10.96
N ASP A 20 4.00 -10.72 -12.14
CA ASP A 20 5.35 -11.22 -12.43
C ASP A 20 6.41 -10.12 -12.35
N PHE A 21 6.10 -8.90 -12.83
CA PHE A 21 7.01 -7.76 -12.72
C PHE A 21 7.27 -7.39 -11.27
N LEU A 22 6.23 -7.32 -10.43
CA LEU A 22 6.35 -7.02 -9.00
C LEU A 22 7.14 -8.08 -8.24
N ALA A 23 6.93 -9.36 -8.56
CA ALA A 23 7.68 -10.45 -7.96
C ALA A 23 9.20 -10.34 -8.22
N GLY A 24 9.61 -9.66 -9.30
CA GLY A 24 11.01 -9.39 -9.63
C GLY A 24 11.62 -8.14 -8.98
N LEU A 25 10.82 -7.29 -8.33
CA LEU A 25 11.31 -6.03 -7.76
C LEU A 25 11.72 -6.20 -6.29
N GLU A 26 13.02 -6.13 -6.00
CA GLU A 26 13.59 -6.24 -4.64
C GLU A 26 12.92 -5.31 -3.61
N ARG A 27 12.46 -4.12 -4.02
CA ARG A 27 11.76 -3.16 -3.14
C ARG A 27 10.44 -3.67 -2.55
N PHE A 28 9.84 -4.72 -3.13
CA PHE A 28 8.66 -5.42 -2.60
C PHE A 28 9.03 -6.68 -1.78
N HIS A 29 10.32 -6.98 -1.67
CA HIS A 29 10.87 -8.06 -0.83
C HIS A 29 11.48 -7.55 0.49
N ASP A 30 11.74 -6.24 0.59
CA ASP A 30 12.31 -5.61 1.79
C ASP A 30 11.32 -5.50 2.98
N GLY A 31 10.11 -6.06 2.84
CA GLY A 31 9.09 -6.12 3.90
C GLY A 31 8.30 -4.82 4.11
N GLN A 32 8.69 -3.73 3.44
CA GLN A 32 7.95 -2.45 3.46
C GLN A 32 6.64 -2.51 2.69
N ILE A 33 6.57 -3.31 1.62
CA ILE A 33 5.36 -3.50 0.82
C ILE A 33 5.17 -4.99 0.57
N GLY A 34 4.02 -5.52 0.96
CA GLY A 34 3.60 -6.90 0.68
C GLY A 34 2.41 -6.91 -0.28
N LEU A 35 2.46 -7.75 -1.31
CA LEU A 35 1.34 -7.98 -2.22
C LEU A 35 0.43 -9.08 -1.66
N VAL A 36 -0.87 -8.78 -1.57
CA VAL A 36 -1.92 -9.74 -1.24
C VAL A 36 -2.89 -9.85 -2.42
N GLU A 37 -2.92 -11.03 -3.04
CA GLU A 37 -3.82 -11.32 -4.16
C GLU A 37 -4.94 -12.26 -3.71
N SER A 38 -6.17 -11.95 -4.11
CA SER A 38 -7.36 -12.77 -3.92
C SER A 38 -8.20 -12.77 -5.20
N PRO A 39 -9.10 -13.75 -5.41
CA PRO A 39 -9.92 -13.78 -6.62
C PRO A 39 -10.72 -12.47 -6.81
N GLY A 40 -10.34 -11.69 -7.83
CA GLY A 40 -10.98 -10.41 -8.18
C GLY A 40 -10.51 -9.21 -7.35
N HIS A 41 -9.48 -9.35 -6.52
CA HIS A 41 -8.96 -8.26 -5.67
C HIS A 41 -7.44 -8.35 -5.49
N ALA A 42 -6.77 -7.21 -5.54
CA ALA A 42 -5.35 -7.10 -5.22
C ALA A 42 -5.14 -5.87 -4.35
N GLU A 43 -4.34 -6.03 -3.30
CA GLU A 43 -3.99 -4.97 -2.37
C GLU A 43 -2.54 -5.07 -1.92
N PHE A 44 -1.99 -3.95 -1.48
CA PHE A 44 -0.65 -3.87 -0.93
C PHE A 44 -0.72 -3.49 0.54
N SER A 45 -0.20 -4.34 1.42
CA SER A 45 0.06 -3.98 2.81
C SER A 45 1.36 -3.20 2.88
N CYS A 46 1.36 -2.04 3.52
CA CYS A 46 2.50 -1.13 3.60
C CYS A 46 2.93 -0.88 5.04
N LEU A 47 4.24 -0.84 5.27
CA LEU A 47 4.88 -0.49 6.54
C LEU A 47 6.03 0.51 6.27
N PHE A 48 5.82 1.77 6.63
CA PHE A 48 6.77 2.87 6.37
C PHE A 48 7.05 3.70 7.62
N GLU A 49 8.31 4.11 7.80
CA GLU A 49 8.71 5.00 8.88
C GLU A 49 8.67 6.47 8.40
N ALA A 50 7.78 7.28 8.98
CA ALA A 50 7.65 8.70 8.64
C ALA A 50 7.21 9.55 9.85
N GLU A 51 7.24 10.88 9.72
CA GLU A 51 6.70 11.76 10.76
C GLU A 51 5.16 11.73 10.77
N THR A 52 4.55 11.66 9.59
CA THR A 52 3.09 11.64 9.41
C THR A 52 2.60 10.50 8.52
N LEU A 53 1.33 10.12 8.68
CA LEU A 53 0.66 9.14 7.82
C LEU A 53 0.69 9.57 6.35
N THR A 54 0.47 10.86 6.10
CA THR A 54 0.43 11.40 4.74
C THR A 54 1.78 11.26 4.05
N GLU A 55 2.88 11.50 4.76
CA GLU A 55 4.23 11.27 4.23
C GLU A 55 4.49 9.79 3.97
N ALA A 56 4.08 8.91 4.90
CA ALA A 56 4.22 7.46 4.71
C ALA A 56 3.45 6.97 3.48
N ILE A 57 2.23 7.48 3.26
CA ILE A 57 1.42 7.18 2.07
C ILE A 57 2.09 7.72 0.81
N ALA A 58 2.60 8.96 0.84
CA ALA A 58 3.27 9.56 -0.32
C ALA A 58 4.52 8.74 -0.71
N GLU A 59 5.35 8.37 0.25
CA GLU A 59 6.53 7.54 -0.01
C GLU A 59 6.16 6.16 -0.57
N ALA A 60 5.10 5.54 -0.05
CA ALA A 60 4.60 4.29 -0.61
C ALA A 60 4.13 4.44 -2.06
N LEU A 61 3.43 5.53 -2.39
CA LEU A 61 2.92 5.80 -3.74
C LEU A 61 4.04 6.09 -4.75
N GLU A 62 5.10 6.78 -4.36
CA GLU A 62 6.29 7.00 -5.20
C GLU A 62 6.91 5.67 -5.68
N ARG A 63 6.76 4.58 -4.92
CA ARG A 63 7.25 3.25 -5.35
C ARG A 63 6.47 2.68 -6.53
N PHE A 64 5.26 3.16 -6.78
CA PHE A 64 4.40 2.77 -7.90
C PHE A 64 4.55 3.64 -9.14
N ASP A 65 5.24 4.79 -9.08
CA ASP A 65 5.49 5.65 -10.25
C ASP A 65 6.25 4.92 -11.37
N ASP A 66 7.12 3.98 -10.99
CA ASP A 66 7.85 3.12 -11.92
C ASP A 66 6.99 1.97 -12.49
N PHE A 67 5.74 1.81 -12.03
CA PHE A 67 4.90 0.65 -12.32
C PHE A 67 3.74 0.99 -13.26
N PRO A 68 3.89 0.76 -14.58
CA PRO A 68 2.92 1.20 -15.55
C PRO A 68 1.59 0.45 -15.42
N GLY A 69 0.50 1.23 -15.34
CA GLY A 69 -0.87 0.72 -15.47
C GLY A 69 -1.51 0.21 -14.18
N VAL A 70 -0.89 0.43 -13.02
CA VAL A 70 -1.53 0.15 -11.73
C VAL A 70 -2.02 1.43 -11.08
N LEU A 71 -3.31 1.43 -10.73
CA LEU A 71 -3.97 2.57 -10.12
C LEU A 71 -4.39 2.20 -8.71
N VAL A 72 -3.94 2.98 -7.74
CA VAL A 72 -4.40 2.89 -6.34
C VAL A 72 -5.74 3.62 -6.24
N ARG A 73 -6.77 2.91 -5.79
CA ARG A 73 -8.13 3.42 -5.60
C ARG A 73 -8.27 4.15 -4.26
N SER A 74 -7.73 3.57 -3.19
CA SER A 74 -7.93 4.07 -1.83
C SER A 74 -6.87 3.53 -0.87
N VAL A 75 -6.63 4.29 0.19
CA VAL A 75 -5.82 3.88 1.34
C VAL A 75 -6.74 3.55 2.50
N GLU A 76 -6.55 2.39 3.14
CA GLU A 76 -7.28 1.96 4.32
C GLU A 76 -6.34 1.79 5.52
N ILE A 77 -6.75 2.33 6.68
CA ILE A 77 -6.25 1.91 7.99
C ILE A 77 -7.31 1.01 8.60
N ASP A 78 -7.08 -0.30 8.49
CA ASP A 78 -7.98 -1.30 9.02
C ASP A 78 -7.89 -1.39 10.56
N HIS A 79 -8.73 -2.24 11.15
CA HIS A 79 -8.80 -2.41 12.59
C HIS A 79 -7.52 -2.99 13.23
N PHE A 80 -6.68 -3.72 12.49
CA PHE A 80 -5.38 -4.16 12.96
C PHE A 80 -4.39 -3.01 12.93
N ALA A 81 -4.41 -2.24 11.84
CA ALA A 81 -3.62 -1.04 11.63
C ALA A 81 -3.92 0.05 12.67
N LEU A 82 -5.12 0.12 13.25
CA LEU A 82 -5.44 1.08 14.31
C LEU A 82 -4.56 0.93 15.54
N ARG A 83 -4.31 -0.31 15.97
CA ARG A 83 -3.49 -0.58 17.14
C ARG A 83 -2.04 -0.21 16.86
N GLU A 84 -1.53 -0.61 15.70
CA GLU A 84 -0.17 -0.30 15.28
C GLU A 84 0.03 1.21 15.06
N ASN A 85 -1.03 1.92 14.66
CA ASN A 85 -1.00 3.36 14.43
C ASN A 85 -1.42 4.22 15.63
N ASP A 86 -1.73 3.64 16.79
CA ASP A 86 -2.27 4.36 17.96
C ASP A 86 -3.48 5.26 17.62
N MET A 87 -4.39 4.76 16.77
CA MET A 87 -5.58 5.47 16.28
C MET A 87 -6.87 4.90 16.88
N ALA A 88 -7.83 5.77 17.16
CA ALA A 88 -9.09 5.39 17.81
C ALA A 88 -10.19 4.90 16.85
N THR A 89 -10.12 5.24 15.56
CA THR A 89 -11.16 4.95 14.57
C THR A 89 -10.56 4.67 13.19
N PRO A 90 -11.09 3.68 12.41
CA PRO A 90 -10.64 3.43 11.04
C PRO A 90 -10.75 4.69 10.17
N ALA A 91 -9.82 4.83 9.22
CA ALA A 91 -9.84 5.91 8.25
C ALA A 91 -9.60 5.34 6.86
N VAL A 92 -10.47 5.70 5.91
CA VAL A 92 -10.28 5.46 4.48
C VAL A 92 -10.05 6.82 3.83
N VAL A 93 -8.89 6.98 3.21
CA VAL A 93 -8.49 8.22 2.54
C VAL A 93 -8.39 7.94 1.04
N PRO A 94 -8.98 8.77 0.17
CA PRO A 94 -8.68 8.67 -1.25
C PRO A 94 -7.18 8.83 -1.50
N ALA A 95 -6.65 8.14 -2.50
CA ALA A 95 -5.26 8.33 -2.89
C ALA A 95 -5.01 9.82 -3.24
N PRO A 96 -3.90 10.42 -2.79
CA PRO A 96 -3.43 11.72 -3.31
C PRO A 96 -3.41 11.70 -4.84
N GLN A 97 -3.89 12.80 -5.44
CA GLN A 97 -3.85 13.03 -6.90
C GLN A 97 -2.49 13.55 -7.33
#